data_AF-A0A3D3DF72-F1
#
_entry.id   AF-A0A3D3DF72-F1
#
_cell.length_a   1.000
_cell.length_b   1.000
_cell.length_c   1.000
_cell.angle_alpha   90.00
_cell.angle_beta   90.00
_cell.angle_gamma   90.00
#
_symmetry.space_group_name_H-M   'P 1'
#
loop_
_entity.id
_entity.type
_entity.pdbx_description
1 polymer ?
#
loop_
_entity_poly.entity_id
_entity_poly.type
_entity_poly.pdbx_seq_one_letter_code
_entity_poly.pdbx_strand_id
1 'polypeptide(L)' 'MRILGIDLGEKRIGISISDELGITAQGLPTINSINEVEDLKNIKKVVDKYGV' A
#
# COMPACT_ATOMS: atom_id res chain seq x y z
N MET A 1 -7.93 -0.95 14.02
CA MET A 1 -6.59 -0.58 13.55
C MET A 1 -6.32 -1.47 12.35
N ARG A 2 -6.16 -0.89 11.15
CA ARG A 2 -5.90 -1.69 9.94
C ARG A 2 -4.38 -1.77 9.71
N ILE A 3 -3.93 -2.77 8.96
CA ILE A 3 -2.51 -3.00 8.64
C ILE A 3 -2.32 -2.76 7.15
N LEU A 4 -1.26 -2.05 6.75
CA LEU A 4 -0.84 -1.91 5.35
C LEU A 4 0.07 -3.07 4.95
N GLY A 5 -0.31 -3.81 3.91
CA GLY A 5 0.54 -4.78 3.24
C GLY A 5 1.20 -4.15 2.01
N ILE A 6 2.50 -4.37 1.84
CA ILE A 6 3.28 -3.88 0.69
C ILE A 6 4.05 -5.05 0.08
N ASP A 7 3.87 -5.25 -1.22
CA ASP A 7 4.65 -6.18 -2.03
C ASP A 7 5.51 -5.36 -3.01
N LEU A 8 6.81 -5.25 -2.70
CA LEU A 8 7.75 -4.40 -3.44
C LEU A 8 8.25 -5.14 -4.69
N GLY A 9 7.88 -4.64 -5.87
CA GLY A 9 8.39 -5.12 -7.16
C GLY A 9 9.05 -4.00 -7.97
N GLU A 10 9.97 -4.38 -8.86
CA GLU A 10 10.77 -3.45 -9.67
C GLU A 10 9.94 -2.61 -10.66
N LYS A 11 8.76 -3.09 -11.07
CA LYS A 11 7.86 -2.37 -12.00
C LYS A 11 6.56 -1.94 -11.34
N ARG A 12 6.12 -2.68 -10.32
CA ARG A 12 4.83 -2.50 -9.66
C ARG A 12 4.98 -2.81 -8.18
N ILE A 13 4.32 -2.01 -7.36
CA ILE A 13 4.21 -2.23 -5.93
C ILE A 13 2.76 -2.63 -5.64
N GLY A 14 2.58 -3.84 -5.14
CA GLY A 14 1.30 -4.34 -4.65
C GLY A 14 0.98 -3.69 -3.31
N ILE A 15 -0.27 -3.27 -3.13
CA ILE A 15 -0.75 -2.64 -1.90
C ILE A 15 -1.99 -3.37 -1.44
N SER A 16 -2.10 -3.65 -0.15
CA SER A 16 -3.31 -4.17 0.48
C SER A 16 -3.50 -3.54 1.85
N ILE A 17 -4.74 -3.56 2.36
CA ILE A 17 -5.03 -3.22 3.75
C ILE A 17 -5.80 -4.35 4.42
N SER A 18 -5.58 -4.57 5.71
CA SER A 18 -6.43 -5.50 6.44
C SER A 18 -7.85 -4.96 6.57
N ASP A 19 -8.84 -5.85 6.71
CA ASP A 19 -10.14 -5.48 7.24
C ASP A 19 -10.07 -5.01 8.71
N GLU A 20 -11.18 -4.52 9.25
CA GLU A 20 -11.29 -4.02 10.62
C GLU A 20 -11.07 -5.09 11.69
N LEU A 21 -11.32 -6.36 11.35
CA LEU A 21 -11.16 -7.50 12.24
C LEU A 21 -9.73 -8.06 12.21
N GLY A 22 -8.91 -7.63 11.23
CA GLY A 22 -7.55 -8.11 11.00
C GLY A 22 -7.49 -9.51 10.38
N ILE A 23 -8.55 -9.98 9.72
CA ILE A 23 -8.66 -11.37 9.23
C ILE A 23 -8.27 -11.47 7.76
N THR A 24 -8.81 -10.59 6.92
CA THR A 24 -8.60 -10.62 5.47
C THR A 24 -7.77 -9.43 5.01
N ALA A 25 -6.98 -9.63 3.95
CA ALA A 25 -6.30 -8.57 3.23
C ALA A 25 -7.13 -8.17 2.00
N GLN A 26 -7.43 -6.88 1.89
CA GLN A 26 -8.16 -6.30 0.76
C GLN A 26 -7.16 -5.62 -0.17
N GLY A 27 -7.09 -6.10 -1.42
CA GLY A 27 -6.20 -5.54 -2.43
C GLY A 27 -6.60 -4.10 -2.80
N LEU A 28 -5.61 -3.22 -2.89
CA LEU A 28 -5.73 -1.87 -3.41
C LEU A 28 -5.07 -1.77 -4.80
N PRO A 29 -5.30 -0.68 -5.56
CA PRO A 29 -4.62 -0.48 -6.83
C PRO A 29 -3.10 -0.53 -6.68
N THR A 30 -2.43 -1.19 -7.62
CA THR A 30 -0.96 -1.25 -7.66
C THR A 30 -0.37 0.12 -7.99
N ILE A 31 0.74 0.46 -7.36
CA ILE A 31 1.54 1.64 -7.75
C ILE A 31 2.52 1.20 -8.84
N ASN A 32 2.67 1.99 -9.91
CA ASN A 32 3.76 1.76 -10.86
C ASN A 32 5.04 2.32 -10.25
N SER A 33 6.07 1.49 -10.11
CA SER A 33 7.35 1.91 -9.53
C SER A 33 8.08 2.83 -10.52
N ILE A 34 8.59 3.96 -10.03
CA ILE A 34 9.31 4.95 -10.83
C ILE A 34 10.71 5.16 -10.26
N ASN A 35 10.79 5.49 -8.97
CA ASN A 35 12.00 5.62 -8.18
C ASN A 35 11.62 5.69 -6.70
N GLU A 36 12.59 5.44 -5.82
CA GLU A 36 12.36 5.36 -4.38
C GLU A 36 11.61 6.58 -3.80
N VAL A 37 11.96 7.80 -4.21
CA VAL A 37 11.35 9.03 -3.68
C VAL A 37 9.88 9.15 -4.09
N GLU A 38 9.55 8.88 -5.35
CA GLU A 38 8.17 8.97 -5.84
C GLU A 38 7.32 7.79 -5.33
N ASP A 39 7.92 6.61 -5.21
CA ASP A 39 7.27 5.42 -4.68
C ASP A 39 6.88 5.66 -3.21
N LEU A 40 7.79 6.20 -2.39
CA LEU A 40 7.52 6.58 -1.01
C LEU A 40 6.43 7.66 -0.89
N LYS A 41 6.40 8.66 -1.78
CA LYS A 41 5.31 9.65 -1.80
C LYS A 41 3.97 9.01 -2.12
N ASN A 42 3.93 8.07 -3.04
CA ASN A 42 2.69 7.38 -3.41
C ASN A 42 2.21 6.46 -2.29
N ILE A 43 3.12 5.74 -1.62
CA ILE A 43 2.80 4.95 -0.43
C ILE A 43 2.28 5.87 0.69
N LYS A 44 2.91 7.04 0.92
CA LYS A 44 2.44 8.02 1.91
C LYS A 44 1.00 8.47 1.65
N LYS A 45 0.60 8.68 0.39
CA LYS A 45 -0.80 9.03 0.05
C LYS A 45 -1.77 7.93 0.46
N VAL A 46 -1.37 6.66 0.39
CA VAL A 46 -2.19 5.52 0.85
C VAL A 46 -2.29 5.53 2.37
N VAL A 47 -1.17 5.68 3.07
CA VAL A 47 -1.10 5.83 4.54
C VAL A 47 -2.03 6.95 5.02
N ASP A 48 -1.90 8.14 4.47
CA ASP A 48 -2.71 9.31 4.85
C ASP A 48 -4.22 9.09 4.56
N LYS A 49 -4.55 8.41 3.45
CA LYS A 49 -5.93 8.15 3.05
C LYS A 49 -6.64 7.12 3.93
N TYR A 50 -5.93 6.06 4.34
CA TYR A 50 -6.52 4.95 5.07
C TYR A 50 -6.22 4.96 6.58
N GLY A 51 -5.34 5.87 7.04
CA GLY A 51 -4.97 6.01 8.44
C GLY A 51 -4.25 4.77 8.99
N VAL A 52 -3.30 4.26 8.21
CA VAL A 52 -2.51 3.04 8.50
C VAL A 52 -1.03 3.32 8.62
#